data_AF-A0A1Y1R3C9-F1
#
_entry.id   AF-A0A1Y1R3C9-F1
#
_cell.length_a   1.000
_cell.length_b   1.000
_cell.length_c   1.000
_cell.angle_alpha   90.00
_cell.angle_beta   90.00
_cell.angle_gamma   90.00
#
_symmetry.space_group_name_H-M   'P 1'
#
loop_
_entity.id
_entity.type
_entity.pdbx_description
1 polymer ?
#
loop_
_entity_poly.entity_id
_entity_poly.type
_entity_poly.pdbx_seq_one_letter_code
_entity_poly.pdbx_strand_id
1 'polypeptide(L)'
;MADLGVSSVLPPLLSIILAITSRQVYLSLIAGVWFGHTILLDGALFNGLANSLDALIQVFQSPDDTRVIFYTFVIGGLIAILEASGGVRGFINWLERKRWANNRRRAQWLAWFIGIVIFIEANLTILVAGIVSRPLFDRFRLSREKLAYIIDATSAPVCMLIPLNGWGAFNLVLLGNMGVSDPLAVLLYAIPLNLYAIISLILAAGVIRFPEFKS
;
A
#
# COMPACT_ATOMS: atom_id res chain seq x y z
N MET A 1 -9.90 16.15 -29.34
CA MET A 1 -9.28 15.50 -28.17
C MET A 1 -7.83 15.90 -28.22
N ALA A 2 -7.35 16.70 -27.26
CA ALA A 2 -5.93 17.04 -27.22
C ALA A 2 -5.14 15.73 -27.04
N ASP A 3 -4.13 15.51 -27.88
CA ASP A 3 -3.17 14.42 -27.70
C ASP A 3 -2.37 14.70 -26.42
N LEU A 4 -2.91 14.29 -25.28
CA LEU A 4 -2.33 14.46 -23.95
C LEU A 4 -1.10 13.55 -23.72
N GLY A 5 -0.50 13.02 -24.78
CA GLY A 5 0.46 11.91 -24.75
C GLY A 5 1.56 12.10 -23.71
N VAL A 6 2.36 13.17 -23.84
CA VAL A 6 3.43 13.47 -22.86
C VAL A 6 2.93 14.35 -21.71
N SER A 7 1.96 15.23 -21.96
CA SER A 7 1.47 16.19 -20.97
C SER A 7 0.68 15.54 -19.82
N SER A 8 0.08 14.38 -20.02
CA SER A 8 -0.63 13.60 -18.98
C SER A 8 0.27 13.06 -17.87
N VAL A 9 1.58 12.91 -18.14
CA VAL A 9 2.56 12.40 -17.17
C VAL A 9 3.09 13.52 -16.27
N LEU A 10 2.97 14.78 -16.70
CA LEU A 10 3.52 15.92 -15.98
C LEU A 10 2.86 16.14 -14.60
N PRO A 11 1.52 16.04 -14.42
CA PRO A 11 0.92 16.22 -13.10
C PRO A 11 1.37 15.18 -12.06
N PRO A 12 1.40 13.86 -12.36
CA PRO A 12 1.98 12.88 -11.46
C PRO A 12 3.47 13.14 -11.16
N LEU A 13 4.28 13.48 -12.17
CA LEU A 13 5.70 13.81 -11.98
C LEU A 13 5.90 15.01 -11.05
N LEU A 14 5.14 16.08 -11.28
CA LEU A 14 5.17 17.28 -10.43
C LEU A 14 4.81 16.92 -8.99
N SER A 15 3.76 16.12 -8.80
CA SER A 15 3.33 15.65 -7.48
C SER A 15 4.45 14.89 -6.76
N ILE A 16 5.14 13.99 -7.46
CA ILE A 16 6.23 13.18 -6.89
C ILE A 16 7.43 14.08 -6.52
N ILE A 17 7.85 14.97 -7.43
CA ILE A 17 8.98 15.87 -7.20
C ILE A 17 8.68 16.80 -6.02
N LEU A 18 7.49 17.40 -5.98
CA LEU A 18 7.05 18.23 -4.87
C LEU A 18 6.98 17.44 -3.58
N ALA A 19 6.46 16.21 -3.59
CA ALA A 19 6.35 15.40 -2.37
C ALA A 19 7.72 15.09 -1.76
N ILE A 20 8.71 14.80 -2.60
CA ILE A 20 10.09 14.49 -2.17
C ILE A 20 10.78 15.76 -1.66
N THR A 21 10.66 16.88 -2.37
CA THR A 21 11.36 18.13 -2.05
C THR A 21 10.74 18.88 -0.88
N SER A 22 9.41 19.02 -0.85
CA SER A 22 8.68 19.72 0.20
C SER A 22 8.48 18.87 1.46
N ARG A 23 8.59 17.54 1.36
CA ARG A 23 8.19 16.57 2.40
C ARG A 23 6.73 16.74 2.84
N GLN A 24 5.88 17.30 1.97
CA GLN A 24 4.46 17.58 2.22
C GLN A 24 3.60 16.91 1.14
N VAL A 25 3.21 15.66 1.41
CA VAL A 25 2.46 14.83 0.44
C VAL A 25 1.13 15.48 0.05
N TYR A 26 0.35 15.96 1.02
CA TYR A 26 -0.96 16.55 0.75
C TYR A 26 -0.91 17.77 -0.17
N LEU A 27 0.00 18.71 0.09
CA LEU A 27 0.16 19.89 -0.77
C LEU A 27 0.65 19.50 -2.16
N SER A 28 1.49 18.48 -2.25
CA SER A 28 2.03 18.01 -3.52
C SER A 28 0.95 17.34 -4.39
N LEU A 29 0.04 16.59 -3.78
CA LEU A 29 -1.12 16.01 -4.46
C LEU A 29 -2.08 17.10 -4.96
N ILE A 30 -2.40 18.09 -4.12
CA ILE A 30 -3.25 19.22 -4.53
C ILE A 30 -2.61 20.00 -5.69
N ALA A 31 -1.31 20.27 -5.61
CA ALA A 31 -0.57 20.93 -6.68
C ALA A 31 -0.60 20.11 -7.99
N GLY A 32 -0.51 18.79 -7.89
CA GLY A 32 -0.70 17.87 -9.01
C GLY A 32 -2.07 17.97 -9.65
N VAL A 33 -3.15 17.89 -8.86
CA VAL A 33 -4.53 18.00 -9.35
C VAL A 33 -4.77 19.37 -10.00
N TRP A 34 -4.31 20.43 -9.36
CA TRP A 34 -4.39 21.79 -9.93
C TRP A 34 -3.65 21.89 -11.27
N PHE A 35 -2.43 21.35 -11.34
CA PHE A 35 -1.66 21.35 -12.58
C PHE A 35 -2.32 20.51 -13.68
N GLY A 36 -2.91 19.37 -13.32
CA GLY A 36 -3.70 18.54 -14.24
C GLY A 36 -4.89 19.30 -14.84
N HIS A 37 -5.69 19.96 -14.00
CA HIS A 37 -6.80 20.80 -14.49
C HIS A 37 -6.33 22.01 -15.29
N THR A 38 -5.19 22.59 -14.94
CA THR A 38 -4.60 23.70 -15.71
C THR A 38 -4.22 23.26 -17.12
N ILE A 39 -3.64 22.07 -17.28
CA ILE A 39 -3.32 21.51 -18.60
C ILE A 39 -4.59 21.25 -19.41
N LEU A 40 -5.64 20.72 -18.77
CA LEU A 40 -6.92 20.44 -19.44
C LEU A 40 -7.64 21.70 -19.93
N LEU A 41 -7.31 22.87 -19.37
CA LEU A 41 -7.90 24.17 -19.71
C LEU A 41 -6.90 25.07 -20.46
N ASP A 42 -6.02 24.45 -21.25
CA ASP A 42 -5.05 25.15 -22.11
C ASP A 42 -4.20 26.21 -21.37
N GLY A 43 -3.85 25.95 -20.11
CA GLY A 43 -2.98 26.82 -19.30
C GLY A 43 -3.70 27.85 -18.43
N ALA A 44 -5.03 27.84 -18.38
CA ALA A 44 -5.81 28.79 -17.56
C ALA A 44 -5.69 28.49 -16.05
N LEU A 45 -4.67 29.05 -15.38
CA LEU A 45 -4.32 28.77 -13.98
C LEU A 45 -5.48 28.98 -12.98
N PHE A 46 -6.21 30.08 -13.08
CA PHE A 46 -7.32 30.40 -12.16
C PHE A 46 -8.51 29.46 -12.34
N ASN A 47 -8.87 29.18 -13.59
CA ASN A 47 -9.94 28.23 -13.91
C ASN A 47 -9.52 26.80 -13.54
N GLY A 48 -8.24 26.46 -13.71
CA GLY A 48 -7.67 25.19 -13.28
C GLY A 48 -7.77 25.01 -11.77
N LEU A 49 -7.54 26.08 -11.00
CA LEU A 49 -7.70 26.05 -9.55
C LEU A 49 -9.17 25.86 -9.15
N ALA A 50 -10.09 26.64 -9.75
CA ALA A 50 -11.52 26.49 -9.51
C ALA A 50 -12.00 25.06 -9.80
N ASN A 51 -11.68 24.52 -10.98
CA ASN A 51 -12.05 23.16 -11.37
C ASN A 51 -11.42 22.09 -10.48
N SER A 52 -10.19 22.30 -9.98
CA SER A 52 -9.58 21.37 -9.03
C SER A 52 -10.30 21.32 -7.68
N LEU A 53 -10.81 22.47 -7.20
CA LEU A 53 -11.62 22.52 -5.99
C LEU A 53 -13.00 21.88 -6.21
N ASP A 54 -13.63 22.16 -7.36
CA ASP A 54 -14.89 21.53 -7.73
C ASP A 54 -14.74 20.01 -7.86
N ALA A 55 -13.65 19.52 -8.44
CA ALA A 55 -13.37 18.10 -8.54
C ALA A 55 -13.29 17.43 -7.16
N LEU A 56 -12.66 18.06 -6.17
CA LEU A 56 -12.61 17.55 -4.79
C LEU A 56 -14.01 17.43 -4.16
N ILE A 57 -14.91 18.37 -4.46
CA ILE A 57 -16.29 18.34 -3.97
C ILE A 57 -17.09 17.25 -4.72
N GLN A 58 -16.87 17.10 -6.02
CA GLN A 58 -17.56 16.13 -6.86
C GLN A 58 -17.30 14.68 -6.46
N VAL A 59 -16.15 14.37 -5.84
CA VAL A 59 -15.88 13.03 -5.26
C VAL A 59 -17.00 12.60 -4.31
N PHE A 60 -17.60 13.52 -3.56
CA PHE A 60 -18.70 13.20 -2.64
C PHE A 60 -20.06 12.99 -3.31
N GLN A 61 -20.18 13.28 -4.61
CA GLN A 61 -21.41 13.04 -5.37
C GLN A 61 -21.54 11.59 -5.83
N SER A 62 -20.42 10.89 -6.00
CA SER A 62 -20.40 9.47 -6.32
C SER A 62 -20.60 8.64 -5.05
N PRO A 63 -21.67 7.82 -4.95
CA PRO A 63 -21.86 6.92 -3.82
C PRO A 63 -20.69 5.97 -3.64
N ASP A 64 -20.04 5.54 -4.72
CA ASP A 64 -18.95 4.57 -4.69
C ASP A 64 -17.64 5.21 -4.20
N ASP A 65 -17.29 6.40 -4.70
CA ASP A 65 -16.13 7.14 -4.20
C ASP A 65 -16.29 7.48 -2.71
N THR A 66 -17.50 7.91 -2.31
CA THR A 66 -17.83 8.23 -0.92
C THR A 66 -17.73 7.00 -0.02
N ARG A 67 -18.21 5.83 -0.47
CA ARG A 67 -18.08 4.56 0.28
C ARG A 67 -16.61 4.21 0.54
N VAL A 68 -15.71 4.44 -0.42
CA VAL A 68 -14.27 4.18 -0.23
C VAL A 68 -13.67 5.11 0.82
N ILE A 69 -14.08 6.38 0.88
CA ILE A 69 -13.65 7.31 1.93
C ILE A 69 -14.09 6.80 3.31
N PHE A 70 -15.36 6.43 3.47
CA PHE A 70 -15.86 5.87 4.73
C PHE A 70 -15.18 4.56 5.11
N TYR A 71 -14.97 3.67 4.13
CA TYR A 71 -14.21 2.44 4.33
C TYR A 71 -12.80 2.72 4.87
N THR A 72 -12.11 3.71 4.29
CA THR A 72 -10.78 4.13 4.71
C THR A 72 -10.78 4.64 6.16
N PHE A 73 -11.79 5.43 6.55
CA PHE A 73 -11.94 5.86 7.95
C PHE A 73 -12.20 4.70 8.91
N VAL A 74 -13.06 3.75 8.54
CA VAL A 74 -13.36 2.58 9.38
C VAL A 74 -12.12 1.71 9.58
N ILE A 75 -11.39 1.40 8.49
CA ILE A 75 -10.14 0.63 8.58
C ILE A 75 -9.09 1.38 9.42
N GLY A 76 -8.93 2.69 9.20
CA GLY A 76 -8.03 3.52 10.01
C GLY A 76 -8.38 3.50 11.49
N GLY A 77 -9.66 3.60 11.84
CA GLY A 77 -10.15 3.49 13.22
C GLY A 77 -9.92 2.12 13.84
N LEU A 78 -10.17 1.04 13.09
CA LEU A 78 -9.90 -0.34 13.52
C LEU A 78 -8.41 -0.55 13.81
N ILE A 79 -7.53 -0.03 12.95
CA ILE A 79 -6.07 -0.07 13.15
C ILE A 79 -5.68 0.67 14.43
N ALA A 80 -6.20 1.89 14.63
CA ALA A 80 -5.91 2.68 15.83
C ALA A 80 -6.35 1.95 17.12
N ILE A 81 -7.53 1.30 17.12
CA ILE A 81 -8.00 0.51 18.27
C ILE A 81 -7.12 -0.73 18.49
N LEU A 82 -6.72 -1.42 17.42
CA LEU A 82 -5.88 -2.61 17.51
C LEU A 82 -4.49 -2.27 18.09
N GLU A 83 -3.94 -1.11 17.74
CA GLU A 83 -2.68 -0.60 18.29
C GLU A 83 -2.84 -0.15 19.76
N ALA A 84 -3.89 0.63 20.07
CA ALA A 84 -4.13 1.17 21.40
C ALA A 84 -4.50 0.10 22.43
N SER A 85 -5.26 -0.93 22.03
CA SER A 85 -5.63 -2.07 22.90
C SER A 85 -4.46 -3.00 23.23
N GLY A 86 -3.32 -2.83 22.56
CA GLY A 86 -2.20 -3.77 22.68
C GLY A 86 -2.50 -5.14 22.08
N GLY A 87 -3.57 -5.29 21.27
CA GLY A 87 -3.93 -6.54 20.62
C GLY A 87 -2.79 -7.13 19.79
N VAL A 88 -2.04 -6.26 19.09
CA VAL A 88 -0.81 -6.64 18.38
C VAL A 88 0.22 -7.27 19.34
N ARG A 89 0.47 -6.65 20.49
CA ARG A 89 1.42 -7.14 21.52
C ARG A 89 0.93 -8.45 22.16
N GLY A 90 -0.38 -8.59 22.38
CA GLY A 90 -0.99 -9.82 22.88
C GLY A 90 -0.85 -10.98 21.91
N PHE A 91 -1.08 -10.74 20.62
CA PHE A 91 -0.89 -11.74 19.55
C PHE A 91 0.58 -12.19 19.45
N ILE A 92 1.52 -11.26 19.58
CA ILE A 92 2.97 -11.56 19.63
C ILE A 92 3.30 -12.49 20.79
N ASN A 93 2.88 -12.13 22.00
CA ASN A 93 3.14 -12.93 23.19
C ASN A 93 2.57 -14.35 23.07
N TRP A 94 1.41 -14.51 22.42
CA TRP A 94 0.82 -15.81 22.15
C TRP A 94 1.64 -16.63 21.14
N LEU A 95 2.11 -16.01 20.05
CA LEU A 95 2.96 -16.65 19.04
C LEU A 95 4.32 -17.10 19.60
N GLU A 96 4.94 -16.27 20.44
CA GLU A 96 6.19 -16.60 21.12
C GLU A 96 6.02 -17.80 22.06
N ARG A 97 4.92 -17.84 22.83
CA ARG A 97 4.60 -18.97 23.74
C ARG A 97 4.41 -20.28 22.99
N LYS A 98 3.90 -20.25 21.75
CA LYS A 98 3.72 -21.46 20.93
C LYS A 98 5.02 -22.04 20.34
N ARG A 99 6.19 -21.41 20.52
CA ARG A 99 7.50 -21.92 20.02
C ARG A 99 7.53 -22.15 18.49
N TRP A 100 6.82 -21.33 17.72
CA TRP A 100 6.81 -21.49 16.24
C TRP A 100 8.15 -21.12 15.60
N ALA A 101 8.94 -20.23 16.23
CA ALA A 101 10.23 -19.75 15.72
C ALA A 101 11.44 -20.26 16.54
N ASN A 102 11.69 -21.58 16.52
CA ASN A 102 12.80 -22.17 17.28
C ASN A 102 14.16 -22.18 16.57
N ASN A 103 14.23 -21.71 15.32
CA ASN A 103 15.49 -21.65 14.56
C ASN A 103 15.48 -20.44 13.63
N ARG A 104 16.68 -19.99 13.23
CA ARG A 104 16.96 -18.90 12.28
C ARG A 104 16.00 -18.87 11.09
N ARG A 105 15.84 -20.02 10.44
CA ARG A 105 14.99 -20.14 9.24
C ARG A 105 13.50 -20.00 9.54
N ARG A 106 13.04 -20.52 10.68
CA ARG A 106 11.62 -20.43 11.09
C ARG A 106 11.25 -19.00 11.48
N ALA A 107 12.17 -18.24 12.09
CA ALA A 107 11.95 -16.83 12.39
C ALA A 107 11.75 -15.99 11.11
N GLN A 108 12.55 -16.24 10.07
CA GLN A 108 12.42 -15.56 8.78
C GLN A 108 11.13 -15.93 8.04
N TRP A 109 10.77 -17.22 7.99
CA TRP A 109 9.49 -17.63 7.42
C TRP A 109 8.30 -17.07 8.18
N LEU A 110 8.39 -16.96 9.51
CA LEU A 110 7.34 -16.36 10.30
C LEU A 110 7.08 -14.91 9.86
N ALA A 111 8.14 -14.10 9.68
CA ALA A 111 8.00 -12.72 9.19
C ALA A 111 7.28 -12.68 7.84
N TRP A 112 7.67 -13.55 6.91
CA TRP A 112 7.08 -13.64 5.58
C TRP A 112 5.60 -14.06 5.62
N PHE A 113 5.24 -15.06 6.44
CA PHE A 113 3.85 -15.49 6.60
C PHE A 113 2.97 -14.45 7.27
N ILE A 114 3.48 -13.73 8.26
CA ILE A 114 2.73 -12.64 8.91
C ILE A 114 2.42 -11.56 7.88
N GLY A 115 3.39 -11.22 7.02
CA GLY A 115 3.18 -10.31 5.90
C GLY A 115 2.04 -10.72 4.98
N ILE A 116 1.93 -12.02 4.69
CA ILE A 116 0.86 -12.56 3.86
C ILE A 116 -0.49 -12.56 4.55
N VAL A 117 -0.55 -12.88 5.84
CA VAL A 117 -1.81 -13.07 6.57
C VAL A 117 -2.47 -11.75 6.97
N ILE A 118 -1.70 -10.68 7.19
CA ILE A 118 -2.19 -9.40 7.73
C ILE A 118 -2.63 -8.41 6.65
N PHE A 119 -2.69 -8.81 5.37
CA PHE A 119 -2.98 -8.04 4.13
C PHE A 119 -4.17 -7.04 4.09
N ILE A 120 -4.77 -6.73 5.23
CA ILE A 120 -5.72 -5.64 5.51
C ILE A 120 -5.19 -4.28 5.04
N GLU A 121 -3.96 -3.93 5.40
CA GLU A 121 -3.34 -2.65 5.05
C GLU A 121 -1.82 -2.76 5.08
N ALA A 122 -1.13 -2.14 4.12
CA ALA A 122 0.32 -2.31 3.97
C ALA A 122 1.08 -1.78 5.20
N ASN A 123 0.69 -0.61 5.72
CA ASN A 123 1.32 -0.01 6.90
C ASN A 123 1.10 -0.85 8.17
N LEU A 124 -0.11 -1.37 8.38
CA LEU A 124 -0.41 -2.26 9.50
C LEU A 124 0.42 -3.55 9.39
N THR A 125 0.51 -4.11 8.18
CA THR A 125 1.28 -5.32 7.92
C THR A 125 2.76 -5.11 8.27
N ILE A 126 3.35 -3.99 7.84
CA ILE A 126 4.75 -3.65 8.17
C ILE A 126 4.93 -3.54 9.68
N LEU A 127 4.03 -2.82 10.35
CA LEU A 127 4.09 -2.62 11.79
C LEU A 127 3.98 -3.95 12.55
N VAL A 128 2.95 -4.75 12.28
CA VAL A 128 2.74 -6.01 13.00
C VAL A 128 3.86 -7.00 12.71
N ALA A 129 4.21 -7.21 11.43
CA ALA A 129 5.30 -8.12 11.07
C ALA A 129 6.64 -7.68 11.69
N GLY A 130 6.89 -6.37 11.76
CA GLY A 130 8.05 -5.78 12.40
C GLY A 130 8.10 -6.03 13.90
N ILE A 131 7.03 -5.71 14.63
CA ILE A 131 6.99 -5.90 16.09
C ILE A 131 7.07 -7.39 16.45
N VAL A 132 6.42 -8.29 15.69
CA VAL A 132 6.46 -9.74 15.96
C VAL A 132 7.85 -10.33 15.66
N SER A 133 8.46 -9.94 14.55
CA SER A 133 9.63 -10.65 14.02
C SER A 133 10.96 -10.07 14.51
N ARG A 134 11.00 -8.79 14.88
CA ARG A 134 12.22 -8.12 15.31
C ARG A 134 12.89 -8.78 16.54
N PRO A 135 12.18 -9.15 17.62
CA PRO A 135 12.79 -9.85 18.76
C PRO A 135 13.41 -11.19 18.37
N LEU A 136 12.77 -11.92 17.44
CA LEU A 136 13.25 -13.20 16.95
C LEU A 136 14.50 -13.05 16.10
N PHE A 137 14.54 -12.06 15.21
CA PHE A 137 15.73 -11.76 14.40
C PHE A 137 16.91 -11.36 15.28
N ASP A 138 16.67 -10.51 16.29
CA ASP A 138 17.69 -10.09 17.25
C ASP A 138 18.24 -11.28 18.06
N ARG A 139 17.35 -12.15 18.58
CA ARG A 139 17.72 -13.36 19.32
C ARG A 139 18.60 -14.31 18.50
N PHE A 140 18.30 -14.45 17.21
CA PHE A 140 19.00 -15.34 16.30
C PHE A 140 20.17 -14.67 15.57
N ARG A 141 20.50 -13.42 15.93
CA ARG A 141 21.54 -12.59 15.28
C ARG A 141 21.38 -12.61 13.76
N LEU A 142 20.18 -12.24 13.31
CA LEU A 142 19.83 -12.10 11.90
C LEU A 142 19.87 -10.62 11.49
N SER A 143 20.21 -10.35 10.23
CA SER A 143 20.27 -8.98 9.68
C SER A 143 18.92 -8.25 9.78
N ARG A 144 18.96 -6.98 10.22
CA ARG A 144 17.78 -6.10 10.28
C ARG A 144 17.35 -5.65 8.88
N GLU A 145 18.30 -5.53 7.96
CA GLU A 145 18.09 -5.20 6.56
C GLU A 145 17.31 -6.32 5.87
N LYS A 146 17.67 -7.58 6.15
CA LYS A 146 16.93 -8.75 5.65
C LYS A 146 15.50 -8.79 6.18
N LEU A 147 15.31 -8.46 7.46
CA LEU A 147 13.98 -8.35 8.04
C LEU A 147 13.15 -7.28 7.34
N ALA A 148 13.71 -6.07 7.18
CA ALA A 148 13.05 -4.95 6.51
C ALA A 148 12.63 -5.33 5.09
N TYR A 149 13.53 -5.97 4.33
CA TYR A 149 13.23 -6.45 2.98
C TYR A 149 12.08 -7.46 2.94
N ILE A 150 12.09 -8.48 3.83
CA ILE A 150 11.02 -9.50 3.87
C ILE A 150 9.66 -8.85 4.17
N ILE A 151 9.62 -7.95 5.15
CA ILE A 151 8.39 -7.28 5.56
C ILE A 151 7.87 -6.35 4.47
N ASP A 152 8.75 -5.55 3.87
CA ASP A 152 8.38 -4.63 2.79
C ASP A 152 7.83 -5.41 1.58
N ALA A 153 8.58 -6.42 1.11
CA ALA A 153 8.22 -7.26 -0.03
C ALA A 153 6.97 -8.13 0.17
N THR A 154 6.46 -8.27 1.40
CA THR A 154 5.23 -9.01 1.70
C THR A 154 4.05 -8.09 2.04
N SER A 155 4.28 -6.80 2.25
CA SER A 155 3.23 -5.86 2.64
C SER A 155 2.39 -5.38 1.46
N ALA A 156 2.88 -4.41 0.68
CA ALA A 156 2.17 -3.86 -0.47
C ALA A 156 1.91 -4.91 -1.57
N PRO A 157 2.85 -5.82 -1.92
CA PRO A 157 2.60 -6.86 -2.92
C PRO A 157 1.40 -7.76 -2.60
N VAL A 158 1.27 -8.23 -1.35
CA VAL A 158 0.16 -9.11 -0.98
C VAL A 158 -1.16 -8.35 -0.97
N CYS A 159 -1.14 -7.09 -0.53
CA CYS A 159 -2.34 -6.24 -0.56
C CYS A 159 -2.89 -6.08 -1.99
N MET A 160 -2.02 -6.06 -3.00
CA MET A 160 -2.42 -6.02 -4.42
C MET A 160 -2.87 -7.37 -4.97
N LEU A 161 -2.35 -8.49 -4.45
CA LEU A 161 -2.72 -9.84 -4.90
C LEU A 161 -4.04 -10.32 -4.29
N ILE A 162 -4.38 -9.87 -3.09
CA ILE A 162 -5.61 -10.24 -2.39
C ILE A 162 -6.45 -8.95 -2.25
N PRO A 163 -7.30 -8.61 -3.24
CA PRO A 163 -8.05 -7.35 -3.27
C PRO A 163 -9.28 -7.37 -2.33
N LEU A 164 -9.15 -7.98 -1.16
CA LEU A 164 -10.15 -8.02 -0.09
C LEU A 164 -9.77 -7.00 1.01
N ASN A 165 -9.32 -5.82 0.58
CA ASN A 165 -8.80 -4.75 1.42
C ASN A 165 -9.04 -3.37 0.76
N GLY A 166 -8.46 -2.31 1.34
CA GLY A 166 -8.61 -0.94 0.81
C GLY A 166 -8.07 -0.74 -0.60
N TRP A 167 -6.98 -1.42 -0.96
CA TRP A 167 -6.42 -1.38 -2.32
C TRP A 167 -7.35 -2.01 -3.34
N GLY A 168 -8.01 -3.12 -2.98
CA GLY A 168 -9.03 -3.75 -3.82
C GLY A 168 -10.24 -2.84 -4.05
N ALA A 169 -10.78 -2.26 -2.98
CA ALA A 169 -11.91 -1.33 -3.06
C ALA A 169 -11.59 -0.10 -3.93
N PHE A 170 -10.41 0.48 -3.75
CA PHE A 170 -9.92 1.59 -4.57
C PHE A 170 -9.86 1.25 -6.06
N ASN A 171 -9.29 0.09 -6.42
CA ASN A 171 -9.18 -0.33 -7.82
C ASN A 171 -10.55 -0.60 -8.45
N LEU A 172 -11.50 -1.18 -7.72
CA LEU A 172 -12.86 -1.40 -8.23
C LEU A 172 -13.55 -0.09 -8.59
N VAL A 173 -13.46 0.91 -7.72
CA VAL A 173 -14.02 2.25 -7.97
C VAL A 173 -13.32 2.93 -9.13
N LEU A 174 -11.98 2.86 -9.19
CA LEU A 174 -11.21 3.42 -10.29
C LEU A 174 -11.61 2.82 -11.64
N LEU A 175 -11.73 1.49 -11.72
CA LEU A 175 -12.17 0.77 -12.93
C LEU A 175 -13.62 1.14 -13.30
N GLY A 176 -14.51 1.26 -12.32
CA GLY A 176 -15.87 1.74 -12.52
C GLY A 176 -15.91 3.14 -13.13
N ASN A 177 -15.12 4.07 -12.59
CA ASN A 177 -15.01 5.45 -13.09
C ASN A 177 -14.40 5.53 -14.50
N MET A 178 -13.61 4.53 -14.91
CA MET A 178 -13.09 4.38 -16.28
C MET A 178 -14.10 3.77 -17.27
N GLY A 179 -15.31 3.41 -16.82
CA GLY A 179 -16.35 2.83 -17.68
C GLY A 179 -16.13 1.34 -18.01
N VAL A 180 -15.34 0.63 -17.21
CA VAL A 180 -15.17 -0.82 -17.34
C VAL A 180 -16.47 -1.52 -16.97
N SER A 181 -16.98 -2.38 -17.86
CA SER A 181 -18.28 -3.04 -17.71
C SER A 181 -18.35 -4.03 -16.53
N ASP A 182 -17.26 -4.76 -16.28
CA ASP A 182 -17.12 -5.66 -15.12
C ASP A 182 -15.80 -5.41 -14.39
N PRO A 183 -15.75 -4.40 -13.50
CA PRO A 183 -14.56 -4.04 -12.73
C PRO A 183 -14.01 -5.20 -11.89
N LEU A 184 -14.89 -6.04 -11.35
CA LEU A 184 -14.50 -7.17 -10.52
C LEU A 184 -13.82 -8.26 -11.34
N ALA A 185 -14.41 -8.67 -12.46
CA ALA A 185 -13.80 -9.66 -13.32
C ALA A 185 -12.44 -9.17 -13.84
N VAL A 186 -12.37 -7.91 -14.31
CA VAL A 186 -11.11 -7.33 -14.78
C VAL A 186 -10.04 -7.32 -13.69
N LEU A 187 -10.40 -6.93 -12.46
CA LEU A 187 -9.48 -6.95 -11.33
C LEU A 187 -8.98 -8.38 -11.04
N LEU A 188 -9.88 -9.37 -11.02
CA LEU A 188 -9.51 -10.78 -10.78
C LEU A 188 -8.61 -11.33 -11.89
N TYR A 189 -8.87 -11.00 -13.16
CA TYR A 189 -8.01 -11.36 -14.29
C TYR A 189 -6.64 -10.67 -14.25
N ALA A 190 -6.56 -9.48 -13.65
CA ALA A 190 -5.31 -8.72 -13.51
C ALA A 190 -4.40 -9.25 -12.39
N ILE A 191 -4.93 -9.93 -11.36
CA ILE A 191 -4.14 -10.50 -10.25
C ILE A 191 -2.94 -11.34 -10.75
N PRO A 192 -3.12 -12.37 -11.60
CA PRO A 192 -2.00 -13.18 -12.07
C PRO A 192 -1.02 -12.42 -12.97
N LEU A 193 -1.45 -11.28 -13.53
CA LEU A 193 -0.61 -10.40 -14.36
C LEU A 193 0.22 -9.42 -13.51
N ASN A 194 0.03 -9.38 -12.20
CA ASN A 194 0.82 -8.54 -11.30
C ASN A 194 2.19 -9.17 -11.03
N LEU A 195 3.03 -9.17 -12.08
CA LEU A 195 4.36 -9.78 -12.07
C LEU A 195 5.24 -9.17 -10.99
N TYR A 196 5.14 -7.86 -10.73
CA TYR A 196 5.89 -7.22 -9.66
C TYR A 196 5.56 -7.84 -8.30
N ALA A 197 4.28 -7.95 -7.96
CA ALA A 197 3.88 -8.48 -6.66
C ALA A 197 4.29 -9.95 -6.49
N ILE A 198 4.07 -10.77 -7.53
CA ILE A 198 4.43 -12.20 -7.54
C ILE A 198 5.95 -12.37 -7.41
N ILE A 199 6.73 -11.67 -8.23
CA ILE A 199 8.19 -11.75 -8.22
C ILE A 199 8.74 -11.26 -6.89
N SER A 200 8.25 -10.14 -6.36
CA SER A 200 8.67 -9.61 -5.06
C SER A 200 8.45 -10.63 -3.93
N LEU A 201 7.29 -11.28 -3.91
CA LEU A 201 6.95 -12.29 -2.91
C LEU A 201 7.84 -13.54 -3.02
N ILE A 202 8.11 -14.00 -4.25
CA ILE A 202 9.00 -15.14 -4.54
C ILE A 202 10.45 -14.79 -4.15
N LEU A 203 10.93 -13.59 -4.49
CA LEU A 203 12.27 -13.14 -4.11
C LEU A 203 12.42 -13.04 -2.60
N ALA A 204 11.42 -12.52 -1.89
CA ALA A 204 11.39 -12.50 -0.43
C ALA A 204 11.50 -13.91 0.15
N ALA A 205 10.74 -14.87 -0.38
CA ALA A 205 10.83 -16.28 -0.01
C ALA A 205 12.21 -16.89 -0.34
N GLY A 206 12.79 -16.53 -1.49
CA GLY A 206 14.11 -16.96 -1.94
C GLY A 206 15.23 -16.45 -1.04
N VAL A 207 15.18 -15.18 -0.63
CA VAL A 207 16.14 -14.54 0.28
C VAL A 207 16.22 -15.26 1.62
N ILE A 208 15.12 -15.83 2.11
CA ILE A 208 15.11 -16.66 3.34
C ILE A 208 16.01 -17.90 3.22
N ARG A 209 16.20 -18.42 2.01
CA ARG A 209 17.00 -19.63 1.76
C ARG A 209 18.50 -19.36 1.70
N PHE A 210 18.93 -18.12 1.45
CA PHE A 210 20.34 -17.77 1.42
C PHE A 210 20.91 -17.63 2.85
N PRO A 211 22.09 -18.23 3.11
CA PRO A 211 22.80 -18.05 4.37
C PRO A 211 23.23 -16.59 4.51
N GLU A 212 23.18 -16.06 5.74
CA GLU A 212 23.56 -14.67 5.98
C GLU A 212 25.08 -14.49 5.89
N PHE A 213 25.51 -13.44 5.18
CA PHE A 213 26.86 -12.91 5.31
C PHE A 213 26.94 -12.26 6.70
N LYS A 214 27.82 -12.78 7.55
CA LYS A 214 28.14 -12.12 8.83
C LYS A 214 28.76 -10.76 8.51
N SER A 215 28.05 -9.69 8.85
CA SER A 215 28.68 -8.41 9.18
C SER A 215 29.14 -8.42 10.63
#